data_AF-A0A0W7TSM8-F1
#
_entry.id   AF-A0A0W7TSM8-F1
#
_cell.length_a   1.000
_cell.length_b   1.000
_cell.length_c   1.000
_cell.angle_alpha   90.00
_cell.angle_beta   90.00
_cell.angle_gamma   90.00
#
_symmetry.space_group_name_H-M   'P 1'
#
loop_
_entity.id
_entity.type
_entity.pdbx_description
1 polymer ?
#
loop_
_entity_poly.entity_id
_entity_poly.type
_entity_poly.pdbx_seq_one_letter_code
_entity_poly.pdbx_strand_id
1 'polypeptide(L)'
;MKKPSSRTMTYLCLALLLVLAGIFYLVNRNTGVQASDDPLSAGMVERWNAALPAGFSKESAEHIADGRGYSFAKLTYEKDVADILAKWETPAADMQARFDAVIDAQLADASTTQADAALIEAARPTLDESWVCFSLQSEDDPNDVILLAYQSATHVMIVAEQQK
;
A
#
# COMPACT_ATOMS: atom_id res chain seq x y z
N MET A 1 -19.07 -5.14 -49.59
CA MET A 1 -18.32 -4.57 -48.44
C MET A 1 -16.91 -5.15 -48.46
N LYS A 2 -15.86 -4.34 -48.67
CA LYS A 2 -14.47 -4.80 -48.75
C LYS A 2 -13.98 -5.16 -47.34
N LYS A 3 -13.54 -6.41 -47.12
CA LYS A 3 -12.89 -6.82 -45.86
C LYS A 3 -11.58 -6.03 -45.71
N PRO A 4 -11.33 -5.35 -44.57
CA PRO A 4 -10.06 -4.69 -44.35
C PRO A 4 -8.92 -5.73 -44.36
N SER A 5 -7.83 -5.40 -45.06
CA SER A 5 -6.63 -6.25 -45.12
C SER A 5 -6.05 -6.43 -43.71
N SER A 6 -5.56 -7.64 -43.41
CA SER A 6 -5.00 -8.02 -42.10
C SER A 6 -4.00 -7.00 -41.56
N ARG A 7 -3.18 -6.39 -42.43
CA ARG A 7 -2.21 -5.35 -42.05
C ARG A 7 -2.89 -4.06 -41.58
N THR A 8 -3.95 -3.62 -42.25
CA THR A 8 -4.74 -2.44 -41.86
C THR A 8 -5.41 -2.65 -40.51
N MET A 9 -5.88 -3.87 -40.23
CA MET A 9 -6.45 -4.23 -38.93
C MET A 9 -5.39 -4.26 -37.82
N THR A 10 -4.17 -4.76 -38.11
CA THR A 10 -3.05 -4.72 -37.16
C THR A 10 -2.62 -3.29 -36.82
N TYR A 11 -2.50 -2.40 -37.80
CA TYR A 11 -2.17 -0.99 -37.54
C TYR A 11 -3.29 -0.27 -36.78
N LEU A 12 -4.55 -0.59 -37.06
CA LEU A 12 -5.69 -0.04 -36.32
C LEU A 12 -5.70 -0.52 -34.86
N CYS A 13 -5.40 -1.80 -34.62
CA CYS A 13 -5.26 -2.35 -33.27
C CYS A 13 -4.07 -1.73 -32.52
N LEU A 14 -2.91 -1.57 -33.16
CA LEU A 14 -1.74 -0.91 -32.55
C LEU A 14 -2.01 0.55 -32.23
N ALA A 15 -2.65 1.29 -33.14
CA ALA A 15 -3.04 2.68 -32.90
C ALA A 15 -4.06 2.79 -31.76
N LEU A 16 -5.03 1.87 -31.69
CA LEU A 16 -6.00 1.83 -30.60
C LEU A 16 -5.34 1.51 -29.26
N LEU A 17 -4.39 0.56 -29.22
CA LEU A 17 -3.64 0.23 -28.01
C LEU A 17 -2.79 1.40 -27.52
N LEU A 18 -2.15 2.13 -28.43
CA LEU A 18 -1.37 3.33 -28.09
C LEU A 18 -2.25 4.47 -27.57
N VAL A 19 -3.45 4.65 -28.15
CA VAL A 19 -4.42 5.63 -27.67
C VAL A 19 -4.97 5.22 -26.29
N LEU A 20 -5.26 3.94 -26.07
CA LEU A 20 -5.70 3.44 -24.76
C LEU A 20 -4.60 3.56 -23.70
N ALA A 21 -3.35 3.23 -24.03
CA ALA A 21 -2.19 3.44 -23.15
C ALA A 21 -1.98 4.93 -22.84
N GLY A 22 -2.14 5.80 -23.84
CA GLY A 22 -2.08 7.24 -23.68
C GLY A 22 -3.20 7.79 -22.79
N ILE A 23 -4.45 7.33 -22.96
CA ILE A 23 -5.59 7.70 -22.11
C ILE A 23 -5.39 7.19 -20.69
N PHE A 24 -4.92 5.95 -20.52
CA PHE A 24 -4.61 5.38 -19.20
C PHE A 24 -3.52 6.19 -18.49
N TYR A 25 -2.44 6.53 -19.21
CA TYR A 25 -1.38 7.41 -18.69
C TYR A 25 -1.92 8.81 -18.33
N LEU A 26 -2.78 9.39 -19.17
CA LEU A 26 -3.34 10.73 -18.93
C LEU A 26 -4.37 10.75 -17.79
N VAL A 27 -5.20 9.71 -17.66
CA VAL A 27 -6.15 9.53 -16.55
C VAL A 27 -5.40 9.34 -15.24
N ASN A 28 -4.33 8.55 -15.23
CA ASN A 28 -3.48 8.38 -14.05
C ASN A 28 -2.73 9.66 -13.67
N ARG A 29 -2.45 10.55 -14.64
CA ARG A 29 -1.82 11.87 -14.41
C ARG A 29 -2.83 12.93 -13.97
N ASN A 30 -4.08 12.86 -14.41
CA ASN A 30 -5.13 13.85 -14.12
C ASN A 30 -5.83 13.67 -12.78
N THR A 31 -5.54 12.60 -12.02
CA THR A 31 -5.95 12.49 -10.61
C THR A 31 -5.02 13.23 -9.65
N GLY A 32 -3.87 13.75 -10.12
CA GLY A 32 -2.91 14.49 -9.30
C GLY A 32 -2.17 13.64 -8.24
N VAL A 33 -2.56 12.38 -8.06
CA VAL A 33 -1.95 11.45 -7.10
C VAL A 33 -0.90 10.63 -7.84
N GLN A 34 0.37 11.00 -7.69
CA GLN A 34 1.46 10.13 -8.10
C GLN A 34 1.54 8.96 -7.10
N ALA A 35 1.47 7.73 -7.60
CA ALA A 35 1.81 6.56 -6.82
C ALA A 35 3.32 6.57 -6.52
N SER A 36 3.71 6.10 -5.34
CA SER A 36 5.12 6.01 -4.96
C SER A 36 5.85 4.93 -5.76
N ASP A 37 7.04 5.26 -6.26
CA ASP A 37 7.98 4.32 -6.90
C ASP A 37 8.84 3.56 -5.86
N ASP A 38 8.57 3.73 -4.55
CA ASP A 38 9.27 3.02 -3.48
C ASP A 38 9.04 1.50 -3.56
N PRO A 39 10.04 0.65 -3.27
CA PRO A 39 9.90 -0.81 -3.31
C PRO A 39 8.75 -1.37 -2.45
N LEU A 40 8.41 -0.73 -1.32
CA LEU A 40 7.25 -1.12 -0.50
C LEU A 40 5.95 -0.90 -1.27
N SER A 41 5.80 0.28 -1.88
CA SER A 41 4.63 0.63 -2.71
C SER A 41 4.52 -0.30 -3.91
N ALA A 42 5.62 -0.58 -4.60
CA ALA A 42 5.65 -1.53 -5.71
C ALA A 42 5.22 -2.94 -5.25
N GLY A 43 5.74 -3.41 -4.12
CA GLY A 43 5.35 -4.70 -3.53
C GLY A 43 3.87 -4.73 -3.13
N MET A 44 3.34 -3.64 -2.57
CA MET A 44 1.92 -3.53 -2.25
C MET A 44 1.03 -3.51 -3.49
N VAL A 45 1.45 -2.86 -4.58
CA VAL A 45 0.71 -2.87 -5.85
C VAL A 45 0.69 -4.28 -6.43
N GLU A 46 1.84 -4.94 -6.46
CA GLU A 46 1.97 -6.30 -6.99
C GLU A 46 1.13 -7.32 -6.19
N ARG A 47 1.14 -7.20 -4.85
CA ARG A 47 0.54 -8.21 -3.95
C ARG A 47 -0.92 -7.92 -3.60
N TRP A 48 -1.26 -6.64 -3.44
CA TRP A 48 -2.56 -6.21 -2.91
C TRP A 48 -3.35 -5.33 -3.88
N ASN A 49 -2.80 -5.02 -5.07
CA ASN A 49 -3.38 -4.05 -6.00
C ASN A 49 -3.70 -2.70 -5.31
N ALA A 50 -2.87 -2.34 -4.33
CA ALA A 50 -2.97 -1.13 -3.53
C ALA A 50 -1.71 -0.29 -3.68
N ALA A 51 -1.86 1.02 -3.91
CA ALA A 51 -0.75 1.95 -4.11
C ALA A 51 -0.68 2.97 -2.98
N LEU A 52 0.54 3.28 -2.54
CA LEU A 52 0.79 4.39 -1.63
C LEU A 52 1.00 5.68 -2.41
N PRO A 53 0.55 6.84 -1.88
CA PRO A 53 0.89 8.12 -2.49
C PRO A 53 2.39 8.40 -2.41
N ALA A 54 2.93 9.11 -3.40
CA ALA A 54 4.32 9.52 -3.43
C ALA A 54 4.63 10.65 -2.42
N GLY A 55 5.92 10.88 -2.17
CA GLY A 55 6.39 12.02 -1.38
C GLY A 55 6.49 11.80 0.13
N PHE A 56 6.89 10.60 0.55
CA PHE A 56 7.14 10.27 1.96
C PHE A 56 8.61 9.94 2.22
N SER A 57 9.07 10.17 3.45
CA SER A 57 10.23 9.48 4.02
C SER A 57 9.79 8.17 4.67
N LYS A 58 10.68 7.18 4.70
CA LYS A 58 10.38 5.82 5.19
C LYS A 58 11.37 5.38 6.26
N GLU A 59 10.84 4.86 7.34
CA GLU A 59 11.56 4.05 8.32
C GLU A 59 10.85 2.69 8.38
N SER A 60 11.57 1.59 8.20
CA SER A 60 10.94 0.27 8.04
C SER A 60 11.72 -0.85 8.70
N ALA A 61 10.97 -1.82 9.20
CA ALA A 61 11.42 -3.12 9.67
C ALA A 61 10.81 -4.17 8.74
N GLU A 62 11.57 -4.59 7.73
CA GLU A 62 11.10 -5.50 6.68
C GLU A 62 11.81 -6.86 6.80
N HIS A 63 11.01 -7.91 6.99
CA HIS A 63 11.46 -9.28 6.80
C HIS A 63 10.40 -10.06 6.02
N ILE A 64 10.37 -9.84 4.70
CA ILE A 64 9.62 -10.67 3.77
C ILE A 64 10.62 -11.49 2.96
N ALA A 65 10.79 -12.76 3.33
CA ALA A 65 11.63 -13.71 2.63
C ALA A 65 10.75 -14.76 1.94
N ASP A 66 10.98 -15.00 0.65
CA ASP A 66 10.22 -15.98 -0.15
C ASP A 66 8.69 -15.78 -0.11
N GLY A 67 8.23 -14.52 -0.03
CA GLY A 67 6.80 -14.15 0.00
C GLY A 67 6.13 -14.38 1.36
N ARG A 68 6.90 -14.58 2.44
CA ARG A 68 6.39 -14.83 3.78
C ARG A 68 7.13 -13.99 4.82
N GLY A 69 6.44 -13.68 5.90
CA GLY A 69 6.99 -12.95 7.04
C GLY A 69 6.21 -11.69 7.35
N TYR A 70 6.91 -10.67 7.82
CA TYR A 70 6.31 -9.46 8.35
C TYR A 70 6.97 -8.22 7.76
N SER A 71 6.17 -7.20 7.51
CA SER A 71 6.68 -5.87 7.17
C SER A 71 5.99 -4.83 8.04
N PHE A 72 6.80 -3.96 8.62
CA PHE A 72 6.34 -2.77 9.31
C PHE A 72 7.03 -1.55 8.73
N ALA A 73 6.27 -0.52 8.42
CA ALA A 73 6.83 0.75 7.96
C ALA A 73 6.10 1.93 8.57
N LYS A 74 6.88 2.93 8.96
CA LYS A 74 6.42 4.27 9.29
C LYS A 74 6.79 5.20 8.14
N LEU A 75 5.78 5.78 7.52
CA LEU A 75 5.93 6.73 6.44
C LEU A 75 5.57 8.12 6.96
N THR A 76 6.38 9.12 6.63
CA THR A 76 6.11 10.52 6.98
C THR A 76 6.00 11.34 5.72
N TYR A 77 4.82 11.94 5.49
CA TYR A 77 4.56 12.79 4.32
C TYR A 77 4.92 14.25 4.62
N GLU A 78 5.41 14.96 3.60
CA GLU A 78 5.68 16.40 3.73
C GLU A 78 4.40 17.25 3.84
N LYS A 79 3.28 16.72 3.35
CA LYS A 79 1.98 17.39 3.29
C LYS A 79 0.88 16.40 3.64
N ASP A 80 -0.25 16.94 4.09
CA ASP A 80 -1.44 16.12 4.31
C ASP A 80 -1.89 15.45 3.02
N VAL A 81 -2.12 14.14 3.12
CA VAL A 81 -2.61 13.29 2.04
C VAL A 81 -4.02 12.74 2.32
N ALA A 82 -4.72 13.21 3.36
CA ALA A 82 -6.08 12.74 3.67
C ALA A 82 -7.03 12.85 2.47
N ASP A 83 -6.96 13.95 1.71
CA ASP A 83 -7.83 14.21 0.56
C ASP A 83 -7.72 13.15 -0.56
N ILE A 84 -6.59 12.45 -0.62
CA ILE A 84 -6.33 11.43 -1.64
C ILE A 84 -6.57 10.00 -1.11
N LEU A 85 -6.85 9.87 0.19
CA LEU A 85 -7.24 8.63 0.87
C LEU A 85 -8.76 8.48 0.99
N ALA A 86 -9.55 9.09 0.09
CA ALA A 86 -11.00 9.21 0.16
C ALA A 86 -11.81 7.88 0.26
N LYS A 87 -11.16 6.72 0.12
CA LYS A 87 -11.76 5.38 0.30
C LYS A 87 -11.43 4.75 1.66
N TRP A 88 -10.62 5.41 2.48
CA TRP A 88 -10.21 4.94 3.79
C TRP A 88 -11.22 5.41 4.82
N GLU A 89 -11.41 4.60 5.86
CA GLU A 89 -12.49 4.79 6.82
C GLU A 89 -11.91 5.10 8.21
N THR A 90 -12.72 5.68 9.09
CA THR A 90 -12.36 5.75 10.51
C THR A 90 -12.09 4.34 11.06
N PRO A 91 -11.19 4.16 12.04
CA PRO A 91 -10.81 2.83 12.51
C PRO A 91 -12.03 2.06 12.99
N ALA A 92 -12.20 0.84 12.48
CA ALA A 92 -13.17 -0.10 13.02
C ALA A 92 -12.77 -0.50 14.46
N ALA A 93 -13.76 -0.94 15.26
CA ALA A 93 -13.55 -1.26 16.68
C ALA A 93 -12.48 -2.36 16.92
N ASP A 94 -12.25 -3.23 15.96
CA ASP A 94 -11.26 -4.30 15.99
C ASP A 94 -9.91 -3.93 15.36
N MET A 95 -9.80 -2.76 14.71
CA MET A 95 -8.61 -2.37 13.94
C MET A 95 -7.36 -2.28 14.81
N GLN A 96 -7.47 -1.73 16.02
CA GLN A 96 -6.36 -1.65 16.98
C GLN A 96 -5.84 -3.06 17.30
N ALA A 97 -6.74 -3.99 17.63
CA ALA A 97 -6.38 -5.36 17.96
C ALA A 97 -5.73 -6.10 16.78
N ARG A 98 -6.15 -5.80 15.55
CA ARG A 98 -5.52 -6.36 14.33
C ARG A 98 -4.10 -5.85 14.14
N PHE A 99 -3.86 -4.55 14.33
CA PHE A 99 -2.50 -3.98 14.31
C PHE A 99 -1.62 -4.60 15.40
N ASP A 100 -2.12 -4.65 16.64
CA ASP A 100 -1.39 -5.23 17.77
C ASP A 100 -1.03 -6.69 17.51
N ALA A 101 -1.93 -7.49 16.93
CA ALA A 101 -1.66 -8.88 16.59
C ALA A 101 -0.51 -9.05 15.57
N VAL A 102 -0.49 -8.26 14.50
CA VAL A 102 0.58 -8.31 13.49
C VAL A 102 1.90 -7.83 14.09
N ILE A 103 1.86 -6.74 14.86
CA ILE A 103 3.04 -6.16 15.50
C ILE A 103 3.63 -7.12 16.54
N ASP A 104 2.81 -7.69 17.42
CA ASP A 104 3.25 -8.64 18.44
C ASP A 104 3.83 -9.91 17.80
N ALA A 105 3.24 -10.37 16.69
CA ALA A 105 3.76 -11.51 15.93
C ALA A 105 5.14 -11.21 15.31
N GLN A 106 5.33 -10.01 14.74
CA GLN A 106 6.63 -9.60 14.22
C GLN A 106 7.67 -9.45 15.35
N LEU A 107 7.32 -8.81 16.46
CA LEU A 107 8.21 -8.64 17.61
C LEU A 107 8.62 -9.99 18.24
N ALA A 108 7.75 -10.99 18.19
CA ALA A 108 8.04 -12.34 18.64
C ALA A 108 8.88 -13.16 17.64
N ASP A 109 8.99 -12.71 16.40
CA ASP A 109 9.75 -13.42 15.37
C ASP A 109 11.26 -13.31 15.62
N ALA A 110 11.97 -14.44 15.50
CA ALA A 110 13.40 -14.50 15.78
C ALA A 110 14.27 -13.71 14.78
N SER A 111 13.73 -13.35 13.61
CA SER A 111 14.40 -12.53 12.61
C SER A 111 14.37 -11.04 12.94
N THR A 112 13.49 -10.60 13.85
CA THR A 112 13.36 -9.19 14.23
C THR A 112 14.57 -8.72 15.02
N THR A 113 15.31 -7.75 14.48
CA THR A 113 16.48 -7.21 15.15
C THR A 113 16.09 -6.26 16.30
N GLN A 114 17.02 -5.96 17.20
CA GLN A 114 16.77 -4.99 18.28
C GLN A 114 16.44 -3.59 17.74
N ALA A 115 17.05 -3.18 16.62
CA ALA A 115 16.77 -1.88 16.01
C ALA A 115 15.35 -1.85 15.42
N ASP A 116 14.96 -2.93 14.76
CA ASP A 116 13.61 -3.10 14.20
C ASP A 116 12.55 -3.12 15.30
N ALA A 117 12.79 -3.87 16.38
CA ALA A 117 11.89 -3.90 17.53
C ALA A 117 11.71 -2.50 18.16
N ALA A 118 12.80 -1.73 18.29
CA ALA A 118 12.75 -0.37 18.82
C ALA A 118 11.97 0.57 17.90
N LEU A 119 12.13 0.45 16.58
CA LEU A 119 11.34 1.18 15.59
C LEU A 119 9.85 0.84 15.74
N ILE A 120 9.51 -0.45 15.73
CA ILE A 120 8.14 -0.95 15.78
C ILE A 120 7.44 -0.49 17.06
N GLU A 121 8.10 -0.60 18.22
CA GLU A 121 7.51 -0.15 19.48
C GLU A 121 7.35 1.37 19.53
N ALA A 122 8.32 2.14 19.03
CA ALA A 122 8.22 3.60 19.00
C ALA A 122 7.14 4.11 18.04
N ALA A 123 6.84 3.36 16.98
CA ALA A 123 5.90 3.73 15.93
C ALA A 123 4.55 2.98 16.03
N ARG A 124 4.35 2.15 17.05
CA ARG A 124 3.09 1.42 17.27
C ARG A 124 1.94 2.43 17.34
N PRO A 125 0.91 2.30 16.50
CA PRO A 125 -0.18 3.25 16.47
C PRO A 125 -1.13 3.05 17.66
N THR A 126 -1.62 4.16 18.19
CA THR A 126 -2.79 4.20 19.09
C THR A 126 -3.94 4.81 18.30
N LEU A 127 -4.79 3.93 17.76
CA LEU A 127 -5.86 4.32 16.85
C LEU A 127 -7.05 4.92 17.61
N ASP A 128 -7.45 6.10 17.18
CA ASP A 128 -8.63 6.83 17.63
C ASP A 128 -9.33 7.47 16.42
N GLU A 129 -10.36 8.29 16.65
CA GLU A 129 -11.15 8.93 15.59
C GLU A 129 -10.35 9.91 14.71
N SER A 130 -9.12 10.27 15.10
CA SER A 130 -8.22 11.12 14.29
C SER A 130 -7.49 10.38 13.18
N TRP A 131 -7.56 9.04 13.18
CA TRP A 131 -6.94 8.20 12.18
C TRP A 131 -7.92 7.86 11.05
N VAL A 132 -7.37 7.53 9.88
CA VAL A 132 -8.08 6.83 8.81
C VAL A 132 -7.33 5.56 8.48
N CYS A 133 -8.05 4.47 8.33
CA CYS A 133 -7.51 3.13 8.17
C CYS A 133 -7.97 2.48 6.88
N PHE A 134 -7.15 1.55 6.42
CA PHE A 134 -7.46 0.65 5.34
C PHE A 134 -6.93 -0.72 5.70
N SER A 135 -7.68 -1.77 5.36
CA SER A 135 -7.24 -3.14 5.56
C SER A 135 -7.63 -3.98 4.36
N LEU A 136 -6.70 -4.83 3.92
CA LEU A 136 -6.99 -5.93 3.03
C LEU A 136 -6.56 -7.22 3.71
N GLN A 137 -7.40 -8.24 3.58
CA GLN A 137 -7.13 -9.59 4.03
C GLN A 137 -7.36 -10.50 2.83
N SER A 138 -6.45 -11.44 2.60
CA SER A 138 -6.61 -12.42 1.54
C SER A 138 -7.84 -13.29 1.79
N GLU A 139 -8.54 -13.66 0.72
CA GLU A 139 -9.63 -14.64 0.78
C GLU A 139 -9.10 -16.07 0.95
N ASP A 140 -7.87 -16.32 0.50
CA ASP A 140 -7.24 -17.65 0.48
C ASP A 140 -6.53 -17.99 1.80
N ASP A 141 -5.89 -17.01 2.45
CA ASP A 141 -5.29 -17.15 3.78
C ASP A 141 -5.67 -15.97 4.68
N PRO A 142 -6.43 -16.18 5.76
CA PRO A 142 -6.81 -15.11 6.68
C PRO A 142 -5.63 -14.50 7.45
N ASN A 143 -4.45 -15.12 7.43
CA ASN A 143 -3.23 -14.56 8.01
C ASN A 143 -2.48 -13.63 7.05
N ASP A 144 -2.81 -13.66 5.75
CA ASP A 144 -2.29 -12.72 4.78
C ASP A 144 -3.09 -11.44 4.90
N VAL A 145 -2.49 -10.43 5.49
CA VAL A 145 -3.16 -9.16 5.81
C VAL A 145 -2.19 -8.01 5.61
N ILE A 146 -2.73 -6.90 5.10
CA ILE A 146 -2.08 -5.60 5.14
C ILE A 146 -3.00 -4.59 5.79
N LEU A 147 -2.45 -3.89 6.77
CA LEU A 147 -3.11 -2.88 7.58
C LEU A 147 -2.40 -1.56 7.37
N LEU A 148 -3.17 -0.51 7.09
CA LEU A 148 -2.68 0.85 6.97
C LEU A 148 -3.48 1.77 7.88
N ALA A 149 -2.78 2.69 8.51
CA ALA A 149 -3.39 3.73 9.34
C ALA A 149 -2.66 5.06 9.07
N TYR A 150 -3.40 6.11 8.77
CA TYR A 150 -2.87 7.45 8.51
C TYR A 150 -3.45 8.47 9.50
N GLN A 151 -2.60 9.34 10.01
CA GLN A 151 -2.98 10.45 10.89
C GLN A 151 -2.63 11.78 10.23
N SER A 152 -3.66 12.56 9.87
CA SER A 152 -3.51 13.86 9.18
C SER A 152 -2.71 14.87 10.01
N ALA A 153 -2.92 14.94 11.33
CA ALA A 153 -2.25 15.92 12.18
C ALA A 153 -0.70 15.82 12.20
N THR A 154 -0.17 14.62 11.98
CA THR A 154 1.28 14.33 12.01
C THR A 154 1.82 13.96 10.63
N HIS A 155 0.95 13.83 9.63
CA HIS A 155 1.25 13.29 8.30
C HIS A 155 1.95 11.92 8.34
N VAL A 156 1.65 11.12 9.37
CA VAL A 156 2.26 9.79 9.56
C VAL A 156 1.31 8.72 9.06
N MET A 157 1.85 7.78 8.29
CA MET A 157 1.19 6.52 7.94
C MET A 157 1.96 5.35 8.53
N ILE A 158 1.25 4.46 9.20
CA ILE A 158 1.75 3.18 9.66
C ILE A 158 1.25 2.09 8.71
N VAL A 159 2.17 1.25 8.28
CA VAL A 159 1.90 0.04 7.50
C VAL A 159 2.32 -1.15 8.35
N ALA A 160 1.43 -2.11 8.54
CA ALA A 160 1.74 -3.40 9.16
C ALA A 160 1.23 -4.51 8.25
N GLU A 161 2.08 -5.48 7.96
CA GLU A 161 1.81 -6.53 7.00
C GLU A 161 2.27 -7.88 7.53
N GLN A 162 1.46 -8.91 7.30
CA GLN A 162 1.78 -10.31 7.55
C GLN A 162 1.48 -11.14 6.29
N GLN A 163 2.39 -12.06 5.97
CA GLN A 163 2.21 -13.07 4.91
C GLN A 163 2.69 -14.45 5.40
N LYS A 164 1.95 -15.52 5.08
CA LYS A 164 2.23 -16.89 5.55
C LYS A 164 2.52 -17.92 4.45
#